data_AF-A0AAI8MNB9-F1
#
_entry.id   AF-A0AAI8MNB9-F1
#
_cell.length_a   1.000
_cell.length_b   1.000
_cell.length_c   1.000
_cell.angle_alpha   90.00
_cell.angle_beta   90.00
_cell.angle_gamma   90.00
#
_symmetry.space_group_name_H-M   'P 1'
#
loop_
_entity.id
_entity.type
_entity.pdbx_description
1 polymer ?
#
loop_
_entity_poly.entity_id
_entity_poly.type
_entity_poly.pdbx_seq_one_letter_code
_entity_poly.pdbx_strand_id
1 'polypeptide(L)'
;MDKERLDIEVLDKSKCDEEGFVYVFVVNEKIFKIGQSTTNIIKRIQSYNCGKAQYRKNGTCGTTNYFVLQSLLNLNLEVFVYAFFPQKPRYEIFGQVFEDSYPPSKKVENIIITDFIKKHGKKPIGCTQA
;
A
#
# COMPACT_ATOMS: atom_id res chain seq x y z
N MET A 1 -9.18 -22.60 -12.80
CA MET A 1 -7.95 -21.78 -12.72
C MET A 1 -8.03 -21.05 -11.40
N ASP A 2 -7.26 -21.50 -10.42
CA ASP A 2 -7.19 -20.81 -9.12
C ASP A 2 -6.63 -19.42 -9.33
N LYS A 3 -7.27 -18.42 -8.71
CA LYS A 3 -6.84 -17.03 -8.86
C LYS A 3 -5.56 -16.86 -8.06
N GLU A 4 -4.45 -16.52 -8.73
CA GLU A 4 -3.16 -16.16 -8.09
C GLU A 4 -3.30 -14.80 -7.38
N ARG A 5 -3.97 -14.80 -6.22
CA ARG A 5 -4.27 -13.64 -5.38
C ARG A 5 -4.61 -14.06 -3.96
N LEU A 6 -4.44 -13.12 -3.04
CA LEU A 6 -5.01 -13.16 -1.71
C LEU A 6 -6.41 -12.51 -1.74
N ASP A 7 -7.37 -13.18 -1.13
CA ASP A 7 -8.68 -12.63 -0.81
C ASP A 7 -8.70 -12.13 0.64
N ILE A 8 -9.59 -11.17 0.93
CA ILE A 8 -9.68 -10.52 2.24
C ILE A 8 -11.04 -10.85 2.83
N GLU A 9 -11.02 -11.45 4.01
CA GLU A 9 -12.16 -11.46 4.91
C GLU A 9 -12.10 -10.24 5.82
N VAL A 10 -13.19 -9.46 5.87
CA VAL A 10 -13.25 -8.21 6.62
C VAL A 10 -13.79 -8.49 8.03
N LEU A 11 -12.91 -8.46 9.03
CA LEU A 11 -13.28 -8.62 10.43
C LEU A 11 -13.66 -7.29 11.12
N ASP A 12 -12.99 -6.20 10.74
CA ASP A 12 -13.30 -4.84 11.22
C ASP A 12 -13.34 -3.88 10.03
N LYS A 13 -14.55 -3.59 9.57
CA LYS A 13 -14.76 -2.72 8.41
C LYS A 13 -14.22 -1.30 8.64
N SER A 14 -14.36 -0.77 9.86
CA SER A 14 -13.94 0.59 10.17
C SER A 14 -12.42 0.76 10.05
N LYS A 15 -11.67 -0.26 10.47
CA LYS A 15 -10.21 -0.29 10.37
C LYS A 15 -9.70 -0.65 8.98
N CYS A 16 -10.47 -1.41 8.19
CA CYS A 16 -10.09 -1.72 6.82
C CYS A 16 -10.06 -0.49 5.89
N ASP A 17 -10.83 0.55 6.22
CA ASP A 17 -10.88 1.80 5.45
C ASP A 17 -9.85 2.83 5.93
N GLU A 18 -9.27 2.64 7.12
CA GLU A 18 -8.31 3.58 7.73
C GLU A 18 -6.94 3.54 7.03
N GLU A 19 -6.37 4.72 6.76
CA GLU A 19 -5.09 4.89 6.08
C GLU A 19 -3.97 5.23 7.07
N GLY A 20 -2.76 4.70 6.81
CA GLY A 20 -1.61 4.93 7.68
C GLY A 20 -1.58 3.95 8.84
N PHE A 21 -0.91 2.82 8.66
CA PHE A 21 -0.86 1.77 9.67
C PHE A 21 0.41 0.95 9.57
N VAL A 22 0.79 0.36 10.71
CA VAL A 22 1.76 -0.72 10.82
C VAL A 22 0.98 -2.03 10.93
N TYR A 23 1.40 -3.07 10.21
CA TYR A 23 0.75 -4.36 10.24
C TYR A 23 1.72 -5.51 10.48
N VAL A 24 1.15 -6.59 11.03
CA VAL A 24 1.81 -7.86 11.27
C VAL A 24 1.00 -8.96 10.59
N PHE A 25 1.63 -9.69 9.68
CA PHE A 25 1.08 -10.93 9.12
C PHE A 25 1.51 -12.08 10.01
N VAL A 26 0.53 -12.84 10.49
CA VAL A 26 0.72 -14.03 11.33
C VAL A 26 0.14 -15.23 10.59
N VAL A 27 0.96 -16.26 10.42
CA VAL A 27 0.58 -17.52 9.74
C VAL A 27 0.97 -18.66 10.67
N ASN A 28 0.02 -19.53 11.00
CA ASN A 28 0.23 -20.64 11.94
C ASN A 28 0.92 -20.17 13.24
N GLU A 29 0.35 -19.16 13.88
CA GLU A 29 0.82 -18.54 15.14
C GLU A 29 2.24 -17.93 15.08
N LYS A 30 2.86 -17.85 13.90
CA LYS A 30 4.20 -17.28 13.72
C LYS A 30 4.13 -15.96 12.95
N ILE A 31 4.93 -14.99 13.38
CA ILE A 31 5.08 -13.73 12.67
C ILE A 31 5.80 -14.01 11.34
N PHE A 32 5.08 -13.82 10.23
CA PHE A 32 5.63 -13.92 8.88
C PHE A 32 6.30 -12.62 8.44
N LYS A 33 5.64 -11.49 8.70
CA LYS A 33 6.13 -10.16 8.28
C LYS A 33 5.57 -9.04 9.13
N ILE A 34 6.41 -8.05 9.39
CA ILE A 34 6.01 -6.72 9.83
C ILE A 34 6.19 -5.73 8.65
N GLY A 35 5.25 -4.82 8.48
CA GLY A 35 5.30 -3.81 7.44
C GLY A 35 4.45 -2.59 7.78
N GLN A 36 4.50 -1.59 6.92
CA GLN A 36 3.67 -0.39 7.04
C GLN A 36 3.05 -0.01 5.70
N SER A 37 1.99 0.78 5.74
CA SER A 37 1.39 1.38 4.55
C SER A 37 0.83 2.75 4.88
N THR A 38 0.99 3.70 3.97
CA THR A 38 0.33 5.01 4.03
C THR A 38 -1.11 4.93 3.53
N THR A 39 -1.46 3.91 2.74
CA THR A 39 -2.84 3.66 2.30
C THR A 39 -3.54 2.71 3.26
N ASN A 40 -4.74 2.23 2.92
CA ASN A 40 -5.47 1.24 3.70
C ASN A 40 -5.06 -0.21 3.38
N ILE A 41 -5.51 -1.17 4.21
CA ILE A 41 -5.13 -2.59 4.07
C ILE A 41 -5.61 -3.19 2.76
N ILE A 42 -6.78 -2.80 2.25
CA ILE A 42 -7.32 -3.31 0.98
C ILE A 42 -6.37 -2.95 -0.17
N LYS A 43 -5.96 -1.68 -0.28
CA LYS A 43 -4.97 -1.21 -1.27
C LYS A 43 -3.62 -1.90 -1.06
N ARG A 44 -3.22 -2.17 0.20
CA ARG A 44 -1.96 -2.85 0.50
C ARG A 44 -1.95 -4.31 0.03
N ILE A 45 -3.02 -5.05 0.27
CA ILE A 45 -3.18 -6.42 -0.24
C ILE A 45 -3.30 -6.42 -1.77
N GLN A 46 -4.00 -5.44 -2.36
CA GLN A 46 -4.03 -5.27 -3.82
C GLN A 46 -2.62 -5.09 -4.40
N SER A 47 -1.75 -4.31 -3.73
CA SER A 47 -0.34 -4.18 -4.11
C SER A 47 0.39 -5.52 -4.02
N TYR A 48 0.20 -6.29 -2.95
CA TYR A 48 0.76 -7.64 -2.85
C TYR A 48 0.27 -8.58 -3.95
N ASN A 49 -1.00 -8.47 -4.36
CA ASN A 49 -1.58 -9.22 -5.48
C ASN A 49 -0.98 -8.88 -6.86
N CYS A 50 -0.13 -7.85 -6.97
CA CYS A 50 0.73 -7.65 -8.13
C CYS A 50 1.96 -8.59 -8.14
N GLY A 51 2.19 -9.37 -7.09
CA GLY A 51 3.29 -10.33 -6.97
C GLY A 51 3.14 -11.60 -7.82
N LYS A 52 2.46 -11.51 -8.96
CA LYS A 52 2.19 -12.64 -9.85
C LYS A 52 3.44 -13.09 -10.58
N ALA A 53 3.57 -14.39 -10.84
CA ALA A 53 4.70 -14.94 -11.59
C ALA A 53 4.88 -14.29 -12.96
N GLN A 54 3.78 -13.98 -13.65
CA GLN A 54 3.82 -13.27 -14.93
C GLN A 54 4.42 -11.86 -14.79
N TYR A 55 4.00 -11.08 -13.79
CA TYR A 55 4.53 -9.71 -13.59
C TYR A 55 5.99 -9.72 -13.13
N ARG A 56 6.41 -10.76 -12.41
CA ARG A 56 7.82 -10.94 -12.05
C ARG A 56 8.69 -11.25 -13.25
N LYS A 57 8.22 -12.11 -14.17
CA LYS A 57 8.89 -12.40 -15.45
C LYS A 57 9.02 -11.14 -16.30
N ASN A 58 7.97 -10.30 -16.31
CA ASN A 58 7.99 -9.03 -17.02
C ASN A 58 8.81 -7.92 -16.32
N GLY A 59 9.27 -8.16 -15.09
CA GLY A 59 10.03 -7.18 -14.31
C GLY A 59 9.21 -5.98 -13.80
N THR A 60 7.88 -6.06 -13.78
CA THR A 60 6.99 -4.93 -13.47
C THR A 60 6.48 -4.91 -12.03
N CYS A 61 6.69 -5.98 -11.25
CA CYS A 61 6.31 -6.03 -9.83
C CYS A 61 7.52 -5.89 -8.91
N GLY A 62 7.29 -5.34 -7.70
CA GLY A 62 8.30 -5.34 -6.65
C GLY A 62 8.68 -6.77 -6.22
N THR A 63 9.98 -7.02 -6.03
CA THR A 63 10.50 -8.32 -5.57
C THR A 63 9.89 -8.75 -4.24
N THR A 64 9.63 -7.80 -3.34
CA THR A 64 8.92 -8.03 -2.08
C THR A 64 7.49 -8.52 -2.30
N ASN A 65 6.76 -7.93 -3.25
CA ASN A 65 5.36 -8.33 -3.49
C ASN A 65 5.31 -9.74 -4.09
N TYR A 66 6.22 -10.04 -5.02
CA TYR A 66 6.38 -11.39 -5.56
C TYR A 66 6.68 -12.40 -4.46
N PHE A 67 7.71 -12.16 -3.64
CA PHE A 67 8.08 -13.06 -2.55
C PHE A 67 6.91 -13.30 -1.60
N VAL A 68 6.28 -12.24 -1.10
CA VAL A 68 5.16 -12.36 -0.15
C VAL A 68 3.98 -13.11 -0.77
N LEU A 69 3.53 -12.75 -1.98
CA LEU A 69 2.39 -13.43 -2.60
C LEU A 69 2.67 -14.91 -2.84
N GLN A 70 3.80 -15.23 -3.48
CA GLN A 70 4.12 -16.63 -3.79
C GLN A 70 4.35 -17.47 -2.53
N SER A 71 5.00 -16.91 -1.49
CA SER A 71 5.18 -17.62 -0.22
C SER A 71 3.86 -17.91 0.45
N LEU A 72 2.93 -16.96 0.52
CA LEU A 72 1.63 -17.15 1.15
C LEU A 72 0.75 -18.15 0.38
N LEU A 73 0.75 -18.06 -0.96
CA LEU A 73 0.05 -19.04 -1.81
C LEU A 73 0.63 -20.45 -1.67
N ASN A 74 1.96 -20.59 -1.58
CA ASN A 74 2.61 -21.89 -1.39
C ASN A 74 2.35 -22.48 0.00
N LEU A 75 2.27 -21.64 1.04
CA LEU A 75 1.86 -22.10 2.37
C LEU A 75 0.40 -22.54 2.38
N ASN A 76 -0.46 -21.86 1.63
CA ASN A 76 -1.89 -22.15 1.52
C ASN A 76 -2.59 -22.23 2.89
N LEU A 77 -2.25 -21.30 3.77
CA LEU A 77 -2.81 -21.15 5.12
C LEU A 77 -3.45 -19.77 5.25
N GLU A 78 -4.39 -19.64 6.19
CA GLU A 78 -4.95 -18.35 6.57
C GLU A 78 -3.87 -17.44 7.16
N VAL A 79 -4.01 -16.14 6.86
CA VAL A 79 -3.11 -15.09 7.33
C VAL A 79 -3.89 -14.13 8.18
N PHE A 80 -3.59 -14.10 9.47
CA PHE A 80 -4.14 -13.10 10.38
C PHE A 80 -3.36 -11.79 10.24
N VAL A 81 -4.10 -10.68 10.10
CA VAL A 81 -3.53 -9.35 9.97
C VAL A 81 -3.86 -8.54 11.22
N TYR A 82 -2.85 -8.27 12.02
CA TYR A 82 -2.94 -7.36 13.15
C TYR A 82 -2.44 -5.99 12.72
N ALA A 83 -3.11 -4.92 13.14
CA ALA A 83 -2.78 -3.57 12.72
C ALA A 83 -2.72 -2.60 13.91
N PHE A 84 -1.79 -1.65 13.84
CA PHE A 84 -1.69 -0.50 14.71
C PHE A 84 -1.78 0.78 13.87
N PHE A 85 -2.69 1.66 14.23
CA PHE A 85 -2.96 2.94 13.56
C PHE A 85 -2.38 4.08 14.40
N PRO A 86 -1.20 4.62 14.05
CA PRO A 86 -0.61 5.72 14.78
C PRO A 86 -1.42 7.02 14.60
N GLN A 87 -1.27 7.95 15.54
CA GLN A 87 -1.77 9.31 15.35
C GLN A 87 -1.11 9.95 14.12
N LYS A 88 -1.91 10.66 13.33
CA LYS A 88 -1.46 11.31 12.11
C LYS A 88 -0.70 12.60 12.47
N PRO A 89 0.54 12.79 11.98
CA PRO A 89 1.27 14.01 12.25
C PRO A 89 0.57 15.20 11.59
N ARG A 90 0.53 16.32 12.32
CA ARG A 90 0.07 17.61 11.80
C ARG A 90 1.27 18.41 11.28
N TYR A 91 1.19 18.92 10.06
CA TYR A 91 2.25 19.70 9.44
C TYR A 91 1.70 20.75 8.46
N GLU A 92 2.48 21.78 8.16
CA GLU A 92 2.09 22.86 7.25
C GLU A 92 2.97 22.85 5.98
N ILE A 93 2.32 22.94 4.81
CA ILE A 93 2.97 23.01 3.50
C ILE A 93 2.29 24.11 2.69
N PHE A 94 3.07 25.08 2.18
CA PHE A 94 2.57 26.20 1.36
C PHE A 94 1.38 26.95 1.99
N GLY A 95 1.40 27.16 3.31
CA GLY A 95 0.32 27.85 4.03
C GLY A 95 -0.94 27.01 4.29
N GLN A 96 -0.92 25.71 3.95
CA GLN A 96 -2.02 24.79 4.20
C GLN A 96 -1.61 23.77 5.26
N VAL A 97 -2.51 23.53 6.22
CA VAL A 97 -2.31 22.55 7.30
C VAL A 97 -2.87 21.20 6.88
N PHE A 98 -2.07 20.15 7.07
CA PHE A 98 -2.42 18.76 6.78
C PHE A 98 -2.30 17.89 8.03
N GLU A 99 -3.15 16.88 8.12
CA GLU A 99 -3.14 15.86 9.17
C GLU A 99 -3.48 14.50 8.53
N ASP A 100 -2.46 13.79 8.06
CA ASP A 100 -2.63 12.53 7.32
C ASP A 100 -1.43 11.58 7.48
N SER A 101 -1.53 10.42 6.81
CA SER A 101 -0.55 9.33 6.86
C SER A 101 0.64 9.53 5.92
N TYR A 102 0.67 10.59 5.11
CA TYR A 102 1.71 10.79 4.11
C TYR A 102 2.93 11.47 4.71
N PRO A 103 4.14 11.05 4.33
CA PRO A 103 5.34 11.84 4.59
C PRO A 103 5.21 13.23 3.94
N PRO A 104 5.68 14.32 4.59
CA PRO A 104 5.57 15.67 4.04
C PRO A 104 6.15 15.79 2.62
N SER A 105 7.26 15.12 2.32
CA SER A 105 7.87 15.12 0.98
C SER A 105 6.94 14.55 -0.10
N LYS A 106 6.24 13.45 0.20
CA LYS A 106 5.27 12.86 -0.72
C LYS A 106 4.04 13.76 -0.91
N LYS A 107 3.62 14.45 0.17
CA LYS A 107 2.55 15.44 0.09
C LYS A 107 2.94 16.62 -0.82
N VAL A 108 4.14 17.17 -0.64
CA VAL A 108 4.68 18.25 -1.48
C VAL A 108 4.71 17.84 -2.96
N GLU A 109 5.24 16.64 -3.27
CA GLU A 109 5.29 16.11 -4.64
C GLU A 109 3.90 16.10 -5.29
N ASN A 110 2.91 15.54 -4.60
CA ASN A 110 1.54 15.45 -5.11
C ASN A 110 0.92 16.85 -5.33
N ILE A 111 1.16 17.81 -4.43
CA ILE A 111 0.67 19.19 -4.58
C ILE A 111 1.29 19.84 -5.82
N ILE A 112 2.61 19.74 -5.99
CA ILE A 112 3.33 20.35 -7.12
C ILE A 112 2.87 19.72 -8.45
N ILE A 113 2.77 18.40 -8.54
CA ILE A 113 2.31 17.71 -9.76
C ILE A 113 0.87 18.12 -10.08
N THR A 114 -0.02 18.18 -9.09
CA THR A 114 -1.42 18.56 -9.28
C THR A 114 -1.54 20.01 -9.76
N ASP A 115 -0.81 20.94 -9.16
CA ASP A 115 -0.78 22.35 -9.58
C ASP A 115 -0.20 22.51 -11.00
N PHE A 116 0.86 21.76 -11.32
CA PHE A 116 1.44 21.73 -12.67
C PHE A 116 0.42 21.24 -13.72
N ILE A 117 -0.31 20.15 -13.45
CA ILE A 117 -1.36 19.65 -14.34
C ILE A 117 -2.46 20.71 -14.50
N LYS A 118 -2.89 21.35 -13.41
CA LYS A 118 -3.92 22.40 -13.45
C LYS A 118 -3.50 23.58 -14.32
N LYS A 119 -2.22 23.99 -14.24
CA LYS A 119 -1.68 25.14 -14.99
C LYS A 119 -1.37 24.83 -16.46
N HIS A 120 -0.88 23.63 -16.75
CA HIS A 120 -0.33 23.28 -18.08
C HIS A 120 -1.16 22.24 -18.84
N GLY A 121 -2.22 21.69 -18.23
CA GLY A 121 -3.10 20.69 -18.82
C GLY A 121 -2.45 19.33 -19.07
N LYS A 122 -1.23 19.10 -18.57
CA LYS A 122 -0.46 17.86 -18.81
C LYS A 122 0.52 17.58 -17.66
N LYS A 123 0.93 16.31 -17.52
CA LYS A 123 2.03 15.90 -16.64
C LYS A 123 3.40 16.15 -17.29
N PRO A 124 4.47 16.30 -16.50
CA PRO A 124 5.83 16.21 -17.03
C PRO A 124 6.07 14.87 -17.73
N ILE A 125 6.89 14.85 -18.79
CA ILE A 125 7.09 13.67 -19.65
C ILE A 125 7.60 12.44 -18.90
N GLY A 126 8.37 12.63 -17.83
CA GLY A 126 8.90 11.54 -16.99
C GLY A 126 7.95 11.08 -15.87
N CYS A 127 6.77 11.69 -15.72
CA CYS A 127 5.86 11.44 -14.60
C CYS A 127 4.62 10.68 -15.07
N THR A 128 4.42 9.47 -14.55
CA THR A 128 3.23 8.65 -14.81
C THR A 128 2.23 8.67 -13.65
N GLN A 129 2.73 8.63 -12.41
CA GLN A 129 1.92 8.67 -11.19
C GLN A 129 1.48 10.12 -10.85
N ALA A 130 0.49 10.27 -9.97
CA ALA A 130 0.04 11.55 -9.41
C ALA A 130 -0.15 11.38 -7.90
#